data_AF-R7VIH3-F1
#
_entry.id   AF-R7VIH3-F1
#
_cell.length_a   1.000
_cell.length_b   1.000
_cell.length_c   1.000
_cell.angle_alpha   90.00
_cell.angle_beta   90.00
_cell.angle_gamma   90.00
#
_symmetry.space_group_name_H-M   'P 1'
#
loop_
_entity.id
_entity.type
_entity.pdbx_description
1 polymer ?
#
loop_
_entity_poly.entity_id
_entity_poly.type
_entity_poly.pdbx_seq_one_letter_code
_entity_poly.pdbx_strand_id
1 'polypeptide(L)'
;MVDFSIRVGNTSDVDEHAECARYGREAVIEGGDVTLNCNAKGRYVSFRREGNYTHINLVTICEFIVIGHPLNKEADCPAGRTGTFCLDACEAGSFGVGCSKKCDENCKNDLCSAVNGRCSEGCELGFVGDKCQDELRYKVHITEEHTQHAIIIQMFLKI
;
A
#
# COMPACT_ATOMS: atom_id res chain seq x y z
N MET A 1 -19.24 -19.08 -25.38
CA MET A 1 -19.22 -19.25 -23.91
C MET A 1 -18.09 -18.37 -23.41
N VAL A 2 -18.38 -17.35 -22.60
CA VAL A 2 -17.35 -16.43 -22.11
C VAL A 2 -17.40 -16.48 -20.60
N ASP A 3 -16.47 -17.21 -20.01
CA ASP A 3 -16.27 -17.18 -18.58
C ASP A 3 -15.43 -15.95 -18.24
N PHE A 4 -16.02 -15.02 -17.50
CA PHE A 4 -15.27 -13.92 -16.92
C PHE A 4 -15.63 -13.74 -15.46
N SER A 5 -14.63 -13.32 -14.70
CA SER A 5 -14.80 -12.93 -13.31
C SER A 5 -14.58 -11.43 -13.18
N ILE A 6 -15.44 -10.82 -12.37
CA ILE A 6 -15.20 -9.50 -11.82
C ILE A 6 -14.46 -9.73 -10.51
N ARG A 7 -13.28 -9.13 -10.38
CA ARG A 7 -12.46 -9.18 -9.17
C ARG A 7 -12.31 -7.78 -8.61
N VAL A 8 -12.12 -7.68 -7.30
CA VAL A 8 -11.98 -6.42 -6.58
C VAL A 8 -10.73 -6.47 -5.72
N GLY A 9 -9.93 -5.41 -5.78
CA GLY A 9 -8.70 -5.31 -4.98
C GLY A 9 -8.26 -3.88 -4.76
N ASN A 10 -7.14 -3.73 -4.04
CA ASN A 10 -6.62 -2.42 -3.63
C ASN A 10 -5.29 -2.06 -4.31
N THR A 11 -4.73 -2.99 -5.09
CA THR A 11 -3.47 -2.82 -5.81
C THR A 11 -3.73 -2.78 -7.31
N SER A 12 -2.70 -2.52 -8.11
CA SER A 12 -2.78 -2.65 -9.56
C SER A 12 -2.60 -4.10 -10.03
N ASP A 13 -2.27 -5.02 -9.13
CA ASP A 13 -2.04 -6.43 -9.45
C ASP A 13 -3.36 -7.21 -9.42
N VAL A 14 -3.85 -7.57 -10.60
CA VAL A 14 -5.12 -8.29 -10.79
C VAL A 14 -5.09 -9.68 -10.16
N ASP A 15 -3.91 -10.29 -9.97
CA ASP A 15 -3.80 -11.61 -9.34
C ASP A 15 -4.09 -11.55 -7.83
N GLU A 16 -3.74 -10.44 -7.18
CA GLU A 16 -4.04 -10.17 -5.76
C GLU A 16 -5.51 -9.82 -5.50
N HIS A 17 -6.29 -9.55 -6.55
CA HIS A 17 -7.70 -9.18 -6.40
C HIS A 17 -8.54 -10.38 -5.96
N ALA A 18 -9.48 -10.14 -5.05
CA ALA A 18 -10.46 -11.14 -4.64
C ALA A 18 -11.52 -11.32 -5.72
N GLU A 19 -11.85 -12.56 -6.08
CA GLU A 19 -13.00 -12.82 -6.95
C GLU A 19 -14.27 -12.35 -6.25
N CYS A 20 -14.98 -11.45 -6.93
CA CYS A 20 -16.16 -10.77 -6.41
C CYS A 20 -17.43 -11.39 -6.99
N ALA A 21 -17.44 -11.60 -8.31
CA ALA A 21 -18.52 -12.25 -9.03
C ALA A 21 -17.97 -12.98 -10.25
N ARG A 22 -18.70 -14.03 -10.66
CA ARG A 22 -18.34 -14.88 -11.79
C ARG A 22 -19.54 -15.04 -12.71
N TYR A 23 -19.32 -14.81 -13.99
CA TYR A 23 -20.29 -15.08 -15.04
C TYR A 23 -19.78 -16.24 -15.90
N GLY A 24 -20.57 -17.31 -16.00
CA GLY A 24 -20.17 -18.50 -16.76
C GLY A 24 -21.28 -19.51 -17.08
N ARG A 25 -22.56 -19.13 -16.90
CA ARG A 25 -23.69 -20.04 -17.15
C ARG A 25 -24.34 -19.85 -18.52
N GLU A 26 -24.39 -18.63 -19.05
CA GLU A 26 -25.09 -18.31 -20.31
C GLU A 26 -24.26 -17.31 -21.14
N ALA A 27 -24.61 -17.12 -22.41
CA ALA A 27 -24.01 -16.06 -23.23
C ALA A 27 -24.83 -14.78 -23.07
N VAL A 28 -24.18 -13.66 -22.75
CA VAL A 28 -24.81 -12.35 -22.91
C VAL A 28 -25.05 -12.18 -24.41
N ILE A 29 -26.32 -12.09 -24.80
CA ILE A 29 -26.70 -11.82 -26.19
C ILE A 29 -26.16 -10.44 -26.60
N GLU A 30 -25.92 -10.25 -27.90
CA GLU A 30 -25.45 -8.96 -28.41
C GLU A 30 -26.43 -7.83 -28.03
N GLY A 31 -25.91 -6.77 -27.42
CA GLY A 31 -26.72 -5.66 -26.90
C GLY A 31 -27.45 -5.94 -25.58
N GLY A 32 -27.28 -7.12 -24.98
CA GLY A 32 -27.82 -7.46 -23.66
C GLY A 32 -27.00 -6.91 -22.50
N ASP A 33 -27.59 -6.89 -21.32
CA ASP A 33 -26.97 -6.48 -20.07
C ASP A 33 -26.87 -7.63 -19.06
N VAL A 34 -25.95 -7.51 -18.10
CA VAL A 34 -25.80 -8.44 -16.99
C VAL A 34 -25.52 -7.66 -15.71
N THR A 35 -26.25 -7.99 -14.65
CA THR A 35 -26.02 -7.42 -13.31
C THR A 35 -25.40 -8.48 -12.40
N LEU A 36 -24.26 -8.14 -11.78
CA LEU A 36 -23.53 -9.00 -10.86
C LEU A 36 -23.40 -8.31 -9.50
N ASN A 37 -23.78 -9.01 -8.43
CA ASN A 37 -23.69 -8.48 -7.07
C ASN A 37 -22.32 -8.78 -6.46
N CYS A 38 -21.74 -7.80 -5.77
CA CYS A 38 -20.42 -7.87 -5.18
C CYS A 38 -20.43 -7.56 -3.68
N ASN A 39 -19.91 -8.47 -2.87
CA ASN A 39 -19.67 -8.21 -1.43
C ASN A 39 -18.21 -7.88 -1.12
N ALA A 40 -17.32 -7.94 -2.10
CA ALA A 40 -15.93 -7.57 -1.94
C ALA A 40 -15.78 -6.04 -1.96
N LYS A 41 -14.84 -5.54 -1.17
CA LYS A 41 -14.51 -4.12 -1.09
C LYS A 41 -13.09 -3.90 -1.61
N GLY A 42 -12.92 -2.87 -2.41
CA GLY A 42 -11.61 -2.49 -2.93
C GLY A 42 -11.70 -1.27 -3.83
N ARG A 43 -10.53 -0.72 -4.15
CA ARG A 43 -10.39 0.47 -4.97
C ARG A 43 -10.50 0.20 -6.47
N TYR A 44 -10.07 -0.97 -6.89
CA TYR A 44 -10.02 -1.36 -8.29
C TYR A 44 -11.00 -2.48 -8.55
N VAL A 45 -11.78 -2.34 -9.62
CA VAL A 45 -12.58 -3.41 -10.20
C VAL A 45 -11.86 -3.88 -11.44
N SER A 46 -11.53 -5.16 -11.52
CA SER A 46 -10.79 -5.76 -12.63
C SER A 46 -11.61 -6.88 -13.26
N PHE A 47 -11.48 -7.01 -14.57
CA PHE A 47 -12.05 -8.12 -15.32
C PHE A 47 -10.96 -9.14 -15.60
N ARG A 48 -11.20 -10.39 -15.22
CA ARG A 48 -10.34 -11.51 -15.58
C ARG A 48 -11.14 -12.48 -16.41
N ARG A 49 -10.70 -12.69 -17.65
CA ARG A 49 -11.21 -13.78 -18.48
C ARG A 49 -10.66 -15.10 -17.94
N GLU A 50 -11.53 -16.08 -17.75
CA GLU A 50 -11.12 -17.43 -17.37
C GLU A 50 -11.36 -18.39 -18.54
N GLY A 51 -10.53 -19.42 -18.64
CA GLY A 51 -10.68 -20.51 -19.63
C GLY A 51 -9.49 -20.67 -20.57
N ASN A 52 -9.36 -21.89 -21.11
CA ASN A 52 -8.31 -22.29 -22.03
C ASN A 52 -8.83 -22.20 -23.46
N TYR A 53 -8.95 -20.97 -23.98
CA TYR A 53 -9.54 -20.72 -25.30
C TYR A 53 -8.46 -20.56 -26.37
N THR A 54 -8.52 -21.38 -27.40
CA THR A 54 -7.66 -21.32 -28.61
C THR A 54 -8.10 -20.24 -29.60
N HIS A 55 -9.26 -19.61 -29.39
CA HIS A 55 -9.79 -18.53 -30.21
C HIS A 55 -9.98 -17.26 -29.39
N ILE A 56 -9.46 -16.13 -29.88
CA ILE A 56 -9.62 -14.82 -29.27
C ILE A 56 -11.01 -14.29 -29.64
N ASN A 57 -12.01 -14.55 -28.79
CA ASN A 57 -13.27 -13.84 -28.86
C ASN A 57 -13.11 -12.48 -28.14
N LEU A 58 -13.32 -11.38 -28.86
CA LEU A 58 -13.34 -10.05 -28.27
C LEU A 58 -14.67 -9.83 -27.53
N VAL A 59 -14.58 -9.36 -26.29
CA VAL A 59 -15.73 -8.80 -25.56
C VAL A 59 -15.58 -7.29 -25.62
N THR A 60 -16.55 -6.61 -26.23
CA THR A 60 -16.61 -5.15 -26.22
C THR A 60 -17.57 -4.73 -25.11
N ILE A 61 -17.04 -4.06 -24.09
CA ILE A 61 -17.84 -3.49 -23.01
C ILE A 61 -18.16 -2.05 -23.39
N CYS A 62 -19.42 -1.78 -23.75
CA CYS A 62 -19.85 -0.43 -24.13
C CYS A 62 -19.99 0.50 -22.92
N GLU A 63 -20.55 0.00 -21.83
CA GLU A 63 -20.74 0.74 -20.59
C GLU A 63 -20.46 -0.17 -19.40
N PHE A 64 -19.75 0.35 -18.40
CA PHE A 64 -19.54 -0.34 -17.14
C PHE A 64 -19.88 0.58 -15.98
N ILE A 65 -20.93 0.21 -15.24
CA ILE A 65 -21.44 0.99 -14.11
C ILE A 65 -21.07 0.26 -12.82
N VAL A 66 -20.29 0.94 -11.97
CA VAL A 66 -19.99 0.47 -10.62
C VAL A 66 -20.81 1.28 -9.63
N ILE A 67 -21.78 0.63 -8.99
CA ILE A 67 -22.58 1.24 -7.93
C ILE A 67 -21.98 0.82 -6.60
N GLY A 68 -21.13 1.69 -6.03
CA GLY A 68 -20.58 1.53 -4.69
C GLY A 68 -21.38 2.31 -3.65
N HIS A 69 -21.32 1.90 -2.39
CA HIS A 69 -21.77 2.71 -1.27
C HIS A 69 -20.58 3.52 -0.73
N PRO A 70 -20.77 4.80 -0.35
CA PRO A 70 -19.69 5.58 0.26
C PRO A 70 -19.15 4.87 1.51
N LEU A 71 -17.82 4.85 1.65
CA LEU A 71 -17.16 4.36 2.85
C LEU A 71 -17.21 5.50 3.85
N ASN A 72 -18.27 5.52 4.68
CA ASN A 72 -18.60 6.64 5.57
C ASN A 72 -17.57 6.86 6.71
N LYS A 73 -16.46 6.12 6.74
CA LYS A 73 -15.43 6.19 7.78
C LYS A 73 -14.04 6.18 7.12
N GLU A 74 -13.20 7.15 7.47
CA GLU A 74 -11.79 7.21 7.03
C GLU A 74 -11.03 5.92 7.37
N ALA A 75 -11.41 5.24 8.46
CA ALA A 75 -10.84 3.95 8.88
C ALA A 75 -11.10 2.77 7.92
N ASP A 76 -11.97 2.92 6.92
CA ASP A 76 -12.24 1.88 5.92
C ASP A 76 -11.33 2.00 4.68
N CYS A 77 -10.56 3.09 4.55
CA CYS A 77 -9.70 3.30 3.40
C CYS A 77 -8.41 2.46 3.46
N PRO A 78 -7.96 1.87 2.32
CA PRO A 78 -6.71 1.14 2.27
C PRO A 78 -5.52 2.04 2.64
N ALA A 79 -4.41 1.41 3.04
CA ALA A 79 -3.24 2.15 3.47
C ALA A 79 -2.72 3.13 2.39
N GLY A 80 -2.43 4.37 2.79
CA GLY A 80 -1.98 5.41 1.87
C GLY A 80 -3.09 6.22 1.21
N ARG A 81 -4.36 6.02 1.62
CA ARG A 81 -5.54 6.70 1.06
C ARG A 81 -6.48 7.25 2.13
N THR A 82 -7.21 8.30 1.76
CA THR A 82 -8.24 8.95 2.58
C THR A 82 -9.37 9.54 1.72
N GLY A 83 -10.33 10.20 2.36
CA GLY A 83 -11.50 10.84 1.73
C GLY A 83 -12.71 9.90 1.61
N THR A 84 -13.86 10.47 1.23
CA THR A 84 -15.18 9.80 1.20
C THR A 84 -15.20 8.52 0.33
N PHE A 85 -14.34 8.46 -0.68
CA PHE A 85 -14.23 7.33 -1.62
C PHE A 85 -12.82 6.73 -1.67
N CYS A 86 -11.94 7.07 -0.72
CA CYS A 86 -10.55 6.60 -0.68
C CYS A 86 -9.74 6.90 -1.96
N LEU A 87 -10.10 7.97 -2.67
CA LEU A 87 -9.44 8.40 -3.90
C LEU A 87 -8.24 9.29 -3.61
N ASP A 88 -8.28 10.02 -2.50
CA ASP A 88 -7.25 10.97 -2.12
C ASP A 88 -6.05 10.25 -1.53
N ALA A 89 -4.85 10.74 -1.82
CA ALA A 89 -3.63 10.26 -1.19
C ALA A 89 -3.53 10.81 0.24
N CYS A 90 -2.79 10.12 1.11
CA CYS A 90 -2.44 10.68 2.40
C CYS A 90 -1.69 12.01 2.25
N GLU A 91 -1.97 12.95 3.15
CA GLU A 91 -1.15 14.14 3.31
C GLU A 91 0.28 13.75 3.70
N ALA A 92 1.27 14.53 3.26
CA ALA A 92 2.65 14.36 3.67
C ALA A 92 2.75 14.34 5.20
N GLY A 93 3.55 13.42 5.75
CA GLY A 93 3.63 13.21 7.19
C GLY A 93 2.56 12.27 7.77
N SER A 94 1.68 11.67 6.94
CA SER A 94 0.70 10.67 7.39
C SER A 94 0.76 9.37 6.58
N PHE A 95 0.41 8.25 7.23
CA PHE A 95 0.47 6.93 6.63
C PHE A 95 -0.54 5.95 7.22
N GLY A 96 -0.67 4.78 6.58
CA GLY A 96 -1.49 3.66 7.04
C GLY A 96 -2.94 3.77 6.57
N VAL A 97 -3.77 2.85 7.08
CA VAL A 97 -5.22 2.75 6.77
C VAL A 97 -5.88 4.06 7.17
N GLY A 98 -6.58 4.69 6.22
CA GLY A 98 -7.22 5.99 6.44
C GLY A 98 -6.28 7.12 6.82
N CYS A 99 -4.97 6.99 6.55
CA CYS A 99 -3.95 7.95 6.97
C CYS A 99 -3.97 8.24 8.49
N SER A 100 -4.41 7.25 9.28
CA SER A 100 -4.63 7.37 10.72
C SER A 100 -3.35 7.46 11.56
N LYS A 101 -2.18 7.23 10.95
CA LYS A 101 -0.87 7.31 11.62
C LYS A 101 -0.07 8.48 11.07
N LYS A 102 0.80 9.04 11.90
CA LYS A 102 1.76 10.08 11.52
C LYS A 102 3.15 9.49 11.36
N CYS A 103 3.92 10.00 10.40
CA CYS A 103 5.33 9.67 10.24
C CYS A 103 6.08 9.95 11.54
N ASP A 104 7.18 9.22 11.76
CA ASP A 104 8.06 9.48 12.89
C ASP A 104 8.76 10.83 12.70
N GLU A 105 8.91 11.61 13.77
CA GLU A 105 9.57 12.92 13.75
C GLU A 105 11.08 12.81 13.40
N ASN A 106 11.64 11.61 13.56
CA ASN A 106 13.03 11.33 13.22
C ASN A 106 13.21 10.94 11.74
N CYS A 107 12.13 10.89 10.94
CA CYS A 107 12.24 10.85 9.49
C CYS A 107 12.72 12.20 8.96
N LYS A 108 13.66 12.21 8.01
CA LYS A 108 14.06 13.47 7.37
C LYS A 108 12.87 14.17 6.70
N ASN A 109 12.74 15.46 6.98
CA ASN A 109 11.63 16.33 6.52
C ASN A 109 10.24 15.82 6.91
N ASP A 110 10.11 14.97 7.94
CA ASP A 110 8.86 14.31 8.33
C ASP A 110 8.22 13.48 7.19
N LEU A 111 9.01 13.07 6.19
CA LEU A 111 8.53 12.37 5.01
C LEU A 111 8.68 10.85 5.16
N CYS A 112 7.54 10.16 5.08
CA CYS A 112 7.50 8.72 5.03
C CYS A 112 6.51 8.21 3.97
N SER A 113 6.68 6.95 3.58
CA SER A 113 5.76 6.24 2.70
C SER A 113 4.35 6.21 3.30
N ALA A 114 3.39 6.74 2.56
CA ALA A 114 1.98 6.77 2.95
C ALA A 114 1.38 5.38 3.22
N VAL A 115 1.97 4.31 2.67
CA VAL A 115 1.47 2.93 2.83
C VAL A 115 1.96 2.30 4.13
N ASN A 116 3.27 2.27 4.36
CA ASN A 116 3.89 1.48 5.44
C ASN A 116 4.57 2.33 6.51
N GLY A 117 4.74 3.64 6.28
CA GLY A 117 5.37 4.58 7.20
C GLY A 117 6.90 4.53 7.21
N ARG A 118 7.53 3.88 6.22
CA ARG A 118 9.00 3.87 6.08
C ARG A 118 9.49 5.25 5.67
N CYS A 119 10.50 5.79 6.36
CA CYS A 119 11.04 7.10 6.04
C CYS A 119 11.67 7.09 4.64
N SER A 120 11.19 7.96 3.75
CA SER A 120 11.55 7.94 2.33
C SER A 120 12.96 8.50 2.09
N GLU A 121 13.34 9.48 2.89
CA GLU A 121 14.61 10.21 2.78
C GLU A 121 15.66 9.75 3.82
N GLY A 122 15.35 8.67 4.55
CA GLY A 122 16.17 8.17 5.66
C GLY A 122 15.94 8.90 6.98
N CYS A 123 16.84 8.67 7.94
CA CYS A 123 16.71 9.14 9.31
C CYS A 123 17.53 10.40 9.61
N GLU A 124 17.04 11.17 10.57
CA GLU A 124 17.82 12.21 11.22
C GLU A 124 19.05 11.62 11.94
N LEU A 125 20.05 12.48 12.16
CA LEU A 125 21.31 12.06 12.77
C LEU A 125 21.07 11.47 14.17
N GLY A 126 21.59 10.26 14.38
CA GLY A 126 21.42 9.55 15.65
C GLY A 126 20.25 8.57 15.66
N PHE A 127 19.52 8.42 14.56
CA PHE A 127 18.42 7.46 14.45
C PHE A 127 18.63 6.47 13.30
N VAL A 128 18.12 5.25 13.45
CA VAL A 128 18.18 4.16 12.47
C VAL A 128 16.89 3.33 12.43
N GLY A 129 16.84 2.40 11.48
CA GLY A 129 15.69 1.57 11.20
C GLY A 129 14.79 2.15 10.12
N ASP A 130 13.85 1.34 9.59
CA ASP A 130 12.97 1.74 8.50
C ASP A 130 12.07 2.94 8.85
N LYS A 131 11.78 3.13 10.14
CA LYS A 131 10.94 4.20 10.66
C LYS A 131 11.68 5.16 11.61
N CYS A 132 13.01 5.05 11.69
CA CYS A 132 13.85 5.93 12.50
C CYS A 132 13.51 5.97 13.99
N GLN A 133 13.00 4.86 14.54
CA GLN A 133 12.57 4.77 15.94
C GLN A 133 13.67 4.29 16.88
N ASP A 134 14.77 3.79 16.31
CA ASP A 134 15.89 3.25 17.08
C ASP A 134 17.00 4.29 17.17
N GLU A 135 17.36 4.68 18.39
CA GLU A 135 18.50 5.58 18.65
C GLU A 135 19.84 4.84 18.47
N LEU A 136 20.76 5.46 17.74
CA LEU A 136 22.17 5.09 17.67
C LEU A 136 22.85 5.36 19.01
N ARG A 137 22.79 4.37 19.89
CA ARG A 137 23.58 4.39 21.13
C ARG A 137 25.03 4.08 20.81
N TYR A 138 25.84 5.13 20.59
CA TYR A 138 27.29 5.00 20.64
C TYR A 138 27.69 4.58 22.06
N LYS A 139 28.03 3.30 22.23
CA LYS A 139 28.78 2.86 23.41
C LYS A 139 30.19 3.41 23.29
N VAL A 140 30.41 4.58 23.88
CA VAL A 140 31.75 5.09 24.13
C VAL A 140 32.38 4.16 25.16
N HIS A 141 33.23 3.23 24.70
CA HIS A 141 34.03 2.41 25.60
C HIS A 141 35.22 3.26 26.03
N ILE A 142 35.09 3.93 27.18
CA ILE A 142 36.23 4.60 27.82
C ILE A 142 37.06 3.47 28.44
N THR A 143 38.13 3.04 27.76
CA THR A 143 39.16 2.25 28.41
C THR A 143 40.00 3.22 29.25
N GLU A 144 39.75 3.24 30.56
CA GLU A 144 40.64 3.92 31.51
C GLU A 144 41.96 3.14 31.58
N GLU A 145 42.92 3.46 30.71
CA GLU A 145 44.32 3.20 31.04
C GLU A 145 44.79 4.32 31.97
N HIS A 146 44.84 4.00 33.26
CA HIS A 146 45.48 4.81 34.29
C HIS A 146 46.98 4.95 34.01
N THR A 147 47.37 5.88 33.13
CA THR A 147 48.72 6.43 33.10
C THR A 147 48.66 7.95 32.99
N GLN A 148 49.20 8.63 34.01
CA GLN A 148 49.21 10.08 34.13
C GLN A 148 49.85 10.75 32.92
N HIS A 149 49.14 11.74 32.36
CA HIS A 149 49.55 12.67 31.29
C HIS A 149 49.36 12.22 29.83
N ALA A 150 48.12 11.90 29.41
CA ALA A 150 47.50 12.36 28.16
C ALA A 150 46.20 11.59 27.89
N ILE A 151 45.10 12.30 27.62
CA ILE A 151 43.89 11.70 27.06
C ILE A 151 44.09 11.63 25.54
N ILE A 152 44.55 10.48 25.03
CA ILE A 152 44.58 10.23 23.59
C ILE A 152 43.17 9.79 23.18
N ILE A 153 42.39 10.68 22.56
CA ILE A 153 41.11 10.34 21.94
C ILE A 153 41.40 9.59 20.63
N GLN A 154 41.62 8.28 20.70
CA GLN A 154 41.67 7.43 19.50
C GLN A 154 40.24 7.12 19.04
N MET A 155 39.75 7.87 18.05
CA MET A 155 38.54 7.54 17.31
C MET A 155 38.75 6.27 16.48
N PHE A 156 38.40 5.11 17.00
CA PHE A 156 38.25 3.91 16.18
C PHE A 156 36.83 3.88 15.61
N LEU A 157 36.66 4.32 14.36
CA LEU A 157 35.56 3.87 13.51
C LEU A 157 35.79 2.37 13.25
N LYS A 158 34.97 1.51 13.83
CA LYS A 158 34.79 0.16 13.29
C LYS A 158 33.77 0.26 12.15
N ILE A 159 34.29 0.22 10.92
CA ILE A 159 33.51 -0.07 9.70
C ILE A 159 33.16 -1.56 9.74
#